data_AF-A0AAW0XUU2-F1
#
_entry.id   AF-A0AAW0XUU2-F1
#
_cell.length_a   1.000
_cell.length_b   1.000
_cell.length_c   1.000
_cell.angle_alpha   90.00
_cell.angle_beta   90.00
_cell.angle_gamma   90.00
#
_symmetry.space_group_name_H-M   'P 1'
#
loop_
_entity.id
_entity.type
_entity.pdbx_description
1 polymer ?
#
loop_
_entity_poly.entity_id
_entity_poly.type
_entity_poly.pdbx_seq_one_letter_code
_entity_poly.pdbx_strand_id
1 'polypeptide(L)'
;VMASARVSCGLEYPNVYELSDSLQDSTRAGYDFISVPLAHPRFIREHVEGDAKKRIGAFTRSDLLLSSSEWSSLIVGRISATAILNLESSVSSLRMNSEETINQELTFAAHLGLPAVMFSLSTDRCTNIARIIHNRVVQGVCYQVWVRVPMQAPEEIAAQHRSDKKQSVDGFAIDTWTWWNKFHSVANIQKKIGLALEISADLPEQSVIDRWLGEPVRSAILPTSIWLTNKKGFPVLSRAHQLLIKGLFRLHAQFVISGPLRHQHFKLYQQYLEHIIRAQLEVDPLTDFARGYEDYLQCPLQPLMDNLESQTYEVFEKDPVKYSEYEQAMYMAICDKISEEEKDTKEIILMVVGAGRGPLVRRALAAAKGAQRKIKVYAVEKNPNAVVTLQAQQDEDWGDQVTVVSCDMREWDAPEQADILVSELLGSFGDNELSPECLDGAQKFLKEDGISIPSSYTSFLSPLQSPKLYNEIRNCREKDKHFLAHFETPYVVYLHNKKELAPSQSLFTFTHPNRARVIDNTRYKCLQFQITEDNVVHGFGGYFEATLYKHIVLSIKPETHSRGMFSWFPILFPLREPVPVRMGDIMEVHFWRCATKKNVWYEWCVTSPQIISIHNPNGRAYTIGL
;
A
#
# COMPACT_ATOMS: atom_id res chain seq x y z
N VAL A 1 0.16 9.51 -23.35
CA VAL A 1 -0.02 8.29 -24.18
C VAL A 1 -0.80 7.29 -23.34
N MET A 2 -2.12 7.15 -23.57
CA MET A 2 -2.94 6.18 -22.84
C MET A 2 -2.51 4.78 -23.29
N ALA A 3 -1.73 4.07 -22.47
CA ALA A 3 -1.61 2.63 -22.61
C ALA A 3 -3.04 2.08 -22.50
N SER A 4 -3.55 1.43 -23.55
CA SER A 4 -4.87 0.81 -23.51
C SER A 4 -4.92 -0.09 -22.29
N ALA A 5 -5.88 0.10 -21.39
CA ALA A 5 -6.10 -0.75 -20.22
C ALA A 5 -6.52 -2.16 -20.66
N ARG A 6 -5.57 -2.91 -21.21
CA ARG A 6 -5.72 -4.29 -21.66
C ARG A 6 -5.52 -5.18 -20.45
N VAL A 7 -6.50 -6.05 -20.23
CA VAL A 7 -6.49 -7.02 -19.15
C VAL A 7 -5.56 -8.16 -19.54
N SER A 8 -4.55 -8.47 -18.73
CA SER A 8 -3.73 -9.67 -18.94
C SER A 8 -4.52 -10.90 -18.51
N CYS A 9 -4.84 -11.78 -19.46
CA CYS A 9 -5.74 -12.91 -19.24
C CYS A 9 -5.19 -14.23 -19.78
N GLY A 10 -5.18 -15.27 -18.96
CA GLY A 10 -4.81 -16.63 -19.33
C GLY A 10 -5.98 -17.61 -19.34
N LEU A 11 -5.80 -18.75 -20.02
CA LEU A 11 -6.76 -19.85 -20.07
C LEU A 11 -6.16 -21.13 -19.48
N GLU A 12 -6.83 -21.73 -18.50
CA GLU A 12 -6.41 -23.00 -17.90
C GLU A 12 -7.01 -24.20 -18.63
N TYR A 13 -6.14 -25.09 -19.11
CA TYR A 13 -6.55 -26.35 -19.71
C TYR A 13 -6.34 -27.51 -18.73
N PRO A 14 -7.39 -28.22 -18.28
CA PRO A 14 -7.26 -29.35 -17.36
C PRO A 14 -6.53 -30.53 -18.01
N ASN A 15 -6.74 -30.73 -19.32
CA ASN A 15 -6.06 -31.71 -20.15
C ASN A 15 -5.65 -31.06 -21.47
N VAL A 16 -4.46 -31.40 -21.97
CA VAL A 16 -3.89 -30.84 -23.20
C VAL A 16 -3.43 -31.99 -24.07
N TYR A 17 -4.20 -32.26 -25.13
CA TYR A 17 -3.89 -33.28 -26.13
C TYR A 17 -2.71 -32.83 -27.00
N GLU A 18 -2.89 -31.79 -27.81
CA GLU A 18 -1.83 -31.10 -28.55
C GLU A 18 -1.57 -29.71 -27.96
N LEU A 19 -0.29 -29.44 -27.62
CA LEU A 19 0.09 -28.19 -26.94
C LEU A 19 0.00 -26.99 -27.86
N SER A 20 0.54 -27.12 -29.08
CA SER A 20 0.57 -26.07 -30.09
C SER A 20 -0.84 -25.61 -30.45
N ASP A 21 -1.75 -26.56 -30.65
CA ASP A 21 -3.13 -26.28 -31.05
C ASP A 21 -3.88 -25.56 -29.94
N SER A 22 -3.73 -26.03 -28.70
CA SER A 22 -4.36 -25.41 -27.52
C SER A 22 -3.90 -23.96 -27.32
N LEU A 23 -2.62 -23.68 -27.60
CA LEU A 23 -2.03 -22.34 -27.53
C LEU A 23 -2.52 -21.44 -28.68
N GLN A 24 -2.60 -21.96 -29.90
CA GLN A 24 -3.12 -21.21 -31.04
C GLN A 24 -4.61 -20.87 -30.84
N ASP A 25 -5.40 -21.82 -30.36
CA ASP A 25 -6.83 -21.62 -30.12
C ASP A 25 -7.10 -20.64 -28.98
N SER A 26 -6.32 -20.68 -27.89
CA SER A 26 -6.42 -19.67 -26.82
C SER A 26 -6.04 -18.28 -27.32
N THR A 27 -4.99 -18.17 -28.14
CA THR A 27 -4.55 -16.90 -28.73
C THR A 27 -5.64 -16.32 -29.64
N ARG A 28 -6.27 -17.13 -30.48
CA ARG A 28 -7.43 -16.73 -31.32
C ARG A 28 -8.64 -16.31 -30.48
N ALA A 29 -8.80 -16.90 -29.30
CA ALA A 29 -9.83 -16.51 -28.34
C ALA A 29 -9.50 -15.25 -27.53
N GLY A 30 -8.31 -14.65 -27.70
CA GLY A 30 -7.91 -13.39 -27.09
C GLY A 30 -7.16 -13.52 -25.76
N TYR A 31 -6.69 -14.73 -25.41
CA TYR A 31 -5.89 -14.96 -24.21
C TYR A 31 -4.40 -14.73 -24.47
N ASP A 32 -3.71 -14.18 -23.48
CA ASP A 32 -2.28 -13.83 -23.53
C ASP A 32 -1.37 -15.01 -23.18
N PHE A 33 -1.85 -15.97 -22.38
CA PHE A 33 -1.09 -17.16 -21.98
C PHE A 33 -2.03 -18.34 -21.67
N ILE A 34 -1.47 -19.53 -21.50
CA ILE A 34 -2.20 -20.72 -21.06
C ILE A 34 -1.56 -21.34 -19.83
N SER A 35 -2.39 -21.98 -18.99
CA SER A 35 -1.93 -22.75 -17.84
C SER A 35 -2.15 -24.24 -18.09
N VAL A 36 -1.06 -25.02 -18.09
CA VAL A 36 -1.05 -26.43 -18.53
C VAL A 36 -0.26 -27.33 -17.58
N PRO A 37 -0.61 -28.62 -17.42
CA PRO A 37 0.19 -29.56 -16.62
C PRO A 37 1.59 -29.76 -17.21
N LEU A 38 2.62 -29.73 -16.36
CA LEU A 38 4.01 -30.03 -16.77
C LEU A 38 4.21 -31.49 -17.17
N ALA A 39 3.45 -32.38 -16.54
CA ALA A 39 3.34 -33.80 -16.88
C ALA A 39 1.86 -34.18 -16.98
N HIS A 40 1.56 -35.26 -17.69
CA HIS A 40 0.18 -35.71 -17.81
C HIS A 40 -0.43 -35.96 -16.41
N PRO A 41 -1.58 -35.36 -16.03
CA PRO A 41 -2.07 -35.34 -14.65
C PRO A 41 -2.31 -36.71 -14.01
N ARG A 42 -2.58 -37.74 -14.84
CA ARG A 42 -2.79 -39.13 -14.37
C ARG A 42 -1.51 -39.99 -14.39
N PHE A 43 -0.39 -39.44 -14.85
CA PHE A 43 0.87 -40.18 -14.96
C PHE A 43 1.63 -40.16 -13.63
N ILE A 44 1.23 -41.06 -12.73
CA ILE A 44 1.90 -41.26 -11.44
C ILE A 44 3.27 -41.92 -11.68
N ARG A 45 4.29 -41.39 -11.02
CA ARG A 45 5.69 -41.79 -11.17
C ARG A 45 6.22 -42.36 -9.86
N GLU A 46 7.00 -43.42 -9.99
CA GLU A 46 7.70 -44.08 -8.89
C GLU A 46 9.19 -43.76 -9.03
N HIS A 47 9.82 -43.38 -7.93
CA HIS A 47 11.19 -42.88 -7.85
C HIS A 47 11.99 -43.57 -6.74
N VAL A 48 11.31 -44.23 -5.80
CA VAL A 48 11.94 -44.77 -4.60
C VAL A 48 12.25 -46.25 -4.80
N GLU A 49 11.24 -47.08 -5.05
CA GLU A 49 11.35 -48.54 -5.00
C GLU A 49 10.54 -49.28 -6.09
N GLY A 50 10.82 -50.58 -6.24
CA GLY A 50 10.12 -51.45 -7.19
C GLY A 50 10.49 -51.26 -8.67
N ASP A 51 9.90 -52.08 -9.54
CA ASP A 51 10.21 -52.06 -10.98
C ASP A 51 9.63 -50.85 -11.71
N ALA A 52 8.59 -50.22 -11.16
CA ALA A 52 8.00 -49.01 -11.72
C ALA A 52 8.98 -47.82 -11.76
N LYS A 53 9.97 -47.79 -10.85
CA LYS A 53 11.08 -46.82 -10.87
C LYS A 53 11.92 -46.89 -12.15
N LYS A 54 11.99 -48.08 -12.75
CA LYS A 54 12.77 -48.34 -13.98
C LYS A 54 11.94 -48.12 -15.25
N ARG A 55 10.74 -47.52 -15.15
CA ARG A 55 9.90 -47.24 -16.32
C ARG A 55 10.68 -46.45 -17.36
N ILE A 56 10.79 -46.99 -18.56
CA ILE A 56 11.52 -46.40 -19.69
C ILE A 56 10.63 -45.37 -20.39
N GLY A 57 11.24 -44.31 -20.91
CA GLY A 57 10.58 -43.27 -21.70
C GLY A 57 10.64 -41.89 -21.05
N ALA A 58 10.34 -40.86 -21.82
CA ALA A 58 10.22 -39.50 -21.29
C ALA A 58 9.02 -39.42 -20.35
N PHE A 59 9.17 -38.71 -19.23
CA PHE A 59 8.09 -38.55 -18.25
C PHE A 59 7.01 -37.55 -18.73
N THR A 60 7.33 -36.73 -19.73
CA THR A 60 6.44 -35.73 -20.33
C THR A 60 6.82 -35.45 -21.79
N ARG A 61 6.10 -34.51 -22.40
CA ARG A 61 6.26 -34.03 -23.78
C ARG A 61 7.59 -33.32 -24.01
N SER A 62 8.04 -33.29 -25.26
CA SER A 62 9.29 -32.61 -25.67
C SER A 62 9.18 -31.09 -25.55
N ASP A 63 10.28 -30.45 -25.17
CA ASP A 63 10.46 -28.99 -25.20
C ASP A 63 10.38 -28.44 -26.63
N LEU A 64 10.80 -29.21 -27.63
CA LEU A 64 10.78 -28.86 -29.06
C LEU A 64 9.37 -28.64 -29.65
N LEU A 65 8.30 -28.88 -28.88
CA LEU A 65 6.93 -28.62 -29.32
C LEU A 65 6.60 -27.13 -29.46
N LEU A 66 7.32 -26.26 -28.75
CA LEU A 66 7.18 -24.81 -28.82
C LEU A 66 8.57 -24.17 -28.90
N SER A 67 8.62 -22.95 -29.42
CA SER A 67 9.83 -22.13 -29.35
C SER A 67 10.15 -21.72 -27.91
N SER A 68 11.42 -21.41 -27.63
CA SER A 68 11.84 -20.91 -26.32
C SER A 68 11.09 -19.64 -25.91
N SER A 69 10.77 -18.75 -26.86
CA SER A 69 9.98 -17.54 -26.58
C SER A 69 8.54 -17.86 -26.18
N GLU A 70 7.91 -18.86 -26.79
CA GLU A 70 6.55 -19.28 -26.43
C GLU A 70 6.54 -19.88 -25.02
N TRP A 71 7.51 -20.75 -24.69
CA TRP A 71 7.64 -21.27 -23.32
C TRP A 71 7.85 -20.17 -22.29
N SER A 72 8.75 -19.21 -22.57
CA SER A 72 9.15 -18.18 -21.62
C SER A 72 8.14 -17.04 -21.45
N SER A 73 7.11 -16.96 -22.29
CA SER A 73 6.13 -15.86 -22.24
C SER A 73 4.66 -16.30 -22.18
N LEU A 74 4.32 -17.47 -22.74
CA LEU A 74 2.92 -17.86 -22.96
C LEU A 74 2.47 -19.07 -22.12
N ILE A 75 3.37 -19.73 -21.38
CA ILE A 75 3.06 -20.96 -20.67
C ILE A 75 3.26 -20.82 -19.16
N VAL A 76 2.20 -21.06 -18.38
CA VAL A 76 2.28 -21.25 -16.92
C VAL A 76 2.19 -22.75 -16.63
N GLY A 77 3.26 -23.31 -16.06
CA GLY A 77 3.35 -24.75 -15.79
C GLY A 77 2.64 -25.14 -14.48
N ARG A 78 1.73 -26.12 -14.53
CA ARG A 78 1.04 -26.64 -13.35
C ARG A 78 1.71 -27.91 -12.84
N ILE A 79 2.03 -27.93 -11.55
CA ILE A 79 2.63 -29.06 -10.86
C ILE A 79 1.57 -30.15 -10.64
N SER A 80 1.97 -31.42 -10.74
CA SER A 80 1.10 -32.57 -10.52
C SER A 80 0.40 -32.53 -9.15
N ALA A 81 -0.92 -32.39 -9.16
CA ALA A 81 -1.73 -32.24 -7.94
C ALA A 81 -1.61 -33.43 -6.98
N THR A 82 -1.48 -34.65 -7.49
CA THR A 82 -1.31 -35.87 -6.68
C THR A 82 -0.04 -35.84 -5.84
N ALA A 83 1.05 -35.28 -6.38
CA ALA A 83 2.29 -35.15 -5.63
C ALA A 83 2.17 -34.09 -4.53
N ILE A 84 1.52 -32.96 -4.82
CA ILE A 84 1.27 -31.91 -3.81
C ILE A 84 0.46 -32.47 -2.63
N LEU A 85 -0.61 -33.21 -2.90
CA LEU A 85 -1.47 -33.80 -1.86
C LEU A 85 -0.73 -34.82 -0.98
N ASN A 86 0.17 -35.62 -1.57
CA ASN A 86 0.86 -36.70 -0.89
C ASN A 86 2.17 -36.25 -0.20
N LEU A 87 2.63 -35.01 -0.42
CA LEU A 87 3.88 -34.51 0.12
C LEU A 87 3.86 -34.37 1.66
N GLU A 88 2.68 -34.19 2.24
CA GLU A 88 2.50 -34.15 3.70
C GLU A 88 2.02 -35.50 4.26
N SER A 89 2.06 -36.57 3.45
CA SER A 89 1.64 -37.90 3.89
C SER A 89 2.53 -38.42 5.01
N SER A 90 1.93 -39.10 5.99
CA SER A 90 2.64 -39.84 7.02
C SER A 90 3.38 -41.05 6.44
N VAL A 91 2.93 -41.57 5.30
CA VAL A 91 3.56 -42.69 4.59
C VAL A 91 4.84 -42.22 3.90
N SER A 92 5.99 -42.73 4.36
CA SER A 92 7.31 -42.26 3.91
C SER A 92 7.54 -42.45 2.41
N SER A 93 7.14 -43.59 1.83
CA SER A 93 7.33 -43.86 0.39
C SER A 93 6.52 -42.89 -0.47
N LEU A 94 5.26 -42.60 -0.12
CA LEU A 94 4.44 -41.61 -0.83
C LEU A 94 5.04 -40.21 -0.74
N ARG A 95 5.50 -39.81 0.45
CA ARG A 95 6.14 -38.50 0.67
C ARG A 95 7.42 -38.35 -0.15
N MET A 96 8.31 -39.34 -0.11
CA MET A 96 9.58 -39.34 -0.86
C MET A 96 9.34 -39.33 -2.38
N ASN A 97 8.39 -40.13 -2.87
CA ASN A 97 8.00 -40.13 -4.28
C ASN A 97 7.46 -38.76 -4.72
N SER A 98 6.64 -38.14 -3.88
CA SER A 98 6.07 -36.81 -4.15
C SER A 98 7.15 -35.72 -4.18
N GLU A 99 8.10 -35.76 -3.25
CA GLU A 99 9.25 -34.85 -3.22
C GLU A 99 10.07 -34.96 -4.51
N GLU A 100 10.39 -36.17 -4.96
CA GLU A 100 11.15 -36.37 -6.19
C GLU A 100 10.37 -35.96 -7.44
N THR A 101 9.07 -36.28 -7.50
CA THR A 101 8.19 -35.83 -8.58
C THR A 101 8.14 -34.30 -8.68
N ILE A 102 7.97 -33.59 -7.57
CA ILE A 102 7.91 -32.13 -7.55
C ILE A 102 9.27 -31.55 -7.96
N ASN A 103 10.37 -32.11 -7.45
CA ASN A 103 11.71 -31.69 -7.85
C ASN A 103 11.98 -31.89 -9.35
N GLN A 104 11.55 -33.02 -9.92
CA GLN A 104 11.65 -33.30 -11.36
C GLN A 104 10.89 -32.25 -12.18
N GLU A 105 9.65 -31.94 -11.81
CA GLU A 105 8.82 -30.95 -12.51
C GLU A 105 9.34 -29.52 -12.36
N LEU A 106 9.81 -29.13 -11.17
CA LEU A 106 10.39 -27.81 -10.92
C LEU A 106 11.72 -27.60 -11.67
N THR A 107 12.56 -28.64 -11.78
CA THR A 107 13.77 -28.60 -12.60
C THR A 107 13.40 -28.49 -14.09
N PHE A 108 12.38 -29.23 -14.54
CA PHE A 108 11.94 -29.15 -15.93
C PHE A 108 11.33 -27.79 -16.27
N ALA A 109 10.54 -27.19 -15.38
CA ALA A 109 10.04 -25.83 -15.55
C ALA A 109 11.17 -24.79 -15.69
N ALA A 110 12.26 -24.95 -14.94
CA ALA A 110 13.45 -24.10 -15.08
C ALA A 110 14.14 -24.31 -16.44
N HIS A 111 14.26 -25.57 -16.88
CA HIS A 111 14.83 -25.92 -18.18
C HIS A 111 14.04 -25.31 -19.35
N LEU A 112 12.70 -25.35 -19.29
CA LEU A 112 11.82 -24.71 -20.27
C LEU A 112 11.86 -23.17 -20.20
N GLY A 113 12.42 -22.59 -19.13
CA GLY A 113 12.47 -21.14 -18.94
C GLY A 113 11.10 -20.52 -18.69
N LEU A 114 10.18 -21.24 -18.02
CA LEU A 114 8.81 -20.76 -17.82
C LEU A 114 8.76 -19.43 -17.06
N PRO A 115 7.78 -18.55 -17.34
CA PRO A 115 7.56 -17.33 -16.58
C PRO A 115 7.03 -17.61 -15.17
N ALA A 116 6.17 -18.64 -15.02
CA ALA A 116 5.60 -19.02 -13.73
C ALA A 116 5.27 -20.52 -13.65
N VAL A 117 5.31 -21.05 -12.44
CA VAL A 117 4.74 -22.35 -12.07
C VAL A 117 3.59 -22.19 -11.09
N MET A 118 2.60 -23.08 -11.13
CA MET A 118 1.43 -23.04 -10.26
C MET A 118 1.19 -24.39 -9.58
N PHE A 119 0.81 -24.36 -8.31
CA PHE A 119 0.28 -25.51 -7.56
C PHE A 119 -0.81 -25.07 -6.59
N SER A 120 -1.68 -25.99 -6.17
CA SER A 120 -2.81 -25.68 -5.29
C SER A 120 -2.57 -26.11 -3.84
N LEU A 121 -2.89 -25.23 -2.90
CA LEU A 121 -3.08 -25.61 -1.50
C LEU A 121 -4.53 -26.05 -1.28
N SER A 122 -4.69 -27.16 -0.58
CA SER A 122 -5.99 -27.72 -0.19
C SER A 122 -6.15 -27.88 1.33
N THR A 123 -5.08 -27.67 2.08
CA THR A 123 -5.05 -27.75 3.54
C THR A 123 -3.94 -26.86 4.10
N ASP A 124 -3.94 -26.62 5.40
CA ASP A 124 -2.88 -25.92 6.13
C ASP A 124 -1.61 -26.79 6.34
N ARG A 125 -1.70 -28.10 6.10
CA ARG A 125 -0.53 -28.99 6.04
C ARG A 125 0.18 -28.70 4.72
N CYS A 126 1.21 -27.87 4.80
CA CYS A 126 1.94 -27.39 3.62
C CYS A 126 3.43 -27.12 3.90
N THR A 127 3.97 -27.70 4.97
CA THR A 127 5.33 -27.41 5.45
C THR A 127 6.41 -27.94 4.51
N ASN A 128 6.26 -29.16 3.99
CA ASN A 128 7.23 -29.73 3.05
C ASN A 128 7.18 -29.03 1.70
N ILE A 129 6.00 -28.65 1.20
CA ILE A 129 5.93 -27.89 -0.06
C ILE A 129 6.54 -26.50 0.11
N ALA A 130 6.27 -25.83 1.25
CA ALA A 130 6.90 -24.56 1.58
C ALA A 130 8.43 -24.67 1.63
N ARG A 131 8.96 -25.73 2.26
CA ARG A 131 10.42 -26.02 2.28
C ARG A 131 10.99 -26.20 0.87
N ILE A 132 10.37 -27.02 0.03
CA ILE A 132 10.85 -27.27 -1.33
C ILE A 132 10.85 -25.96 -2.15
N ILE A 133 9.74 -25.23 -2.12
CA ILE A 133 9.61 -23.97 -2.86
C ILE A 133 10.62 -22.93 -2.35
N HIS A 134 10.77 -22.77 -1.03
CA HIS A 134 11.76 -21.86 -0.44
C HIS A 134 13.16 -22.19 -0.93
N ASN A 135 13.57 -23.46 -0.86
CA ASN A 135 14.89 -23.90 -1.32
C ASN A 135 15.12 -23.55 -2.79
N ARG A 136 14.12 -23.74 -3.66
CA ARG A 136 14.23 -23.41 -5.09
C ARG A 136 14.33 -21.91 -5.34
N VAL A 137 13.52 -21.12 -4.65
CA VAL A 137 13.56 -19.66 -4.80
C VAL A 137 14.90 -19.08 -4.34
N VAL A 138 15.43 -19.57 -3.21
CA VAL A 138 16.76 -19.17 -2.70
C VAL A 138 17.88 -19.59 -3.66
N GLN A 139 17.75 -20.73 -4.35
CA GLN A 139 18.69 -21.15 -5.40
C GLN A 139 18.65 -20.28 -6.67
N GLY A 140 17.69 -19.36 -6.78
CA GLY A 140 17.64 -18.40 -7.89
C GLY A 140 16.94 -18.87 -9.16
N VAL A 141 15.93 -19.76 -9.05
CA VAL A 141 15.12 -20.21 -10.21
C VAL A 141 14.54 -19.07 -11.04
N CYS A 142 14.40 -19.23 -12.36
CA CYS A 142 13.94 -18.16 -13.26
C CYS A 142 12.44 -17.82 -13.14
N TYR A 143 11.59 -18.82 -12.86
CA TYR A 143 10.14 -18.65 -12.80
C TYR A 143 9.65 -17.99 -11.51
N GLN A 144 8.47 -17.38 -11.60
CA GLN A 144 7.63 -17.04 -10.45
C GLN A 144 6.89 -18.30 -9.93
N VAL A 145 6.45 -18.28 -8.67
CA VAL A 145 5.67 -19.34 -8.06
C VAL A 145 4.30 -18.80 -7.68
N TRP A 146 3.26 -19.33 -8.31
CA TRP A 146 1.86 -18.99 -8.06
C TRP A 146 1.20 -20.08 -7.20
N VAL A 147 0.84 -19.71 -5.98
CA VAL A 147 0.20 -20.62 -5.04
C VAL A 147 -1.30 -20.45 -5.17
N ARG A 148 -1.97 -21.43 -5.76
CA ARG A 148 -3.43 -21.43 -5.94
C ARG A 148 -4.10 -21.74 -4.61
N VAL A 149 -4.92 -20.81 -4.13
CA VAL A 149 -5.71 -20.96 -2.89
C VAL A 149 -7.14 -20.53 -3.18
N PRO A 150 -8.16 -21.37 -2.91
CA PRO A 150 -9.54 -21.00 -3.11
C PRO A 150 -10.05 -20.11 -1.97
N MET A 151 -10.88 -19.11 -2.28
CA MET A 151 -11.56 -18.29 -1.26
C MET A 151 -12.47 -19.14 -0.37
N GLN A 152 -13.07 -20.20 -0.93
CA GLN A 152 -13.94 -21.13 -0.24
C GLN A 152 -13.33 -22.52 -0.24
N ALA A 153 -13.30 -23.20 0.90
CA ALA A 153 -12.68 -24.52 0.99
C ALA A 153 -13.49 -25.56 0.15
N PRO A 154 -12.82 -26.44 -0.63
CA PRO A 154 -13.51 -27.47 -1.41
C PRO A 154 -14.37 -28.41 -0.56
N GLU A 155 -13.98 -28.65 0.69
CA GLU A 155 -14.76 -29.46 1.64
C GLU A 155 -16.12 -28.83 1.96
N GLU A 156 -16.20 -27.51 2.03
CA GLU A 156 -17.44 -26.79 2.32
C GLU A 156 -18.38 -26.79 1.12
N ILE A 157 -17.83 -26.56 -0.07
CA ILE A 157 -18.57 -26.71 -1.34
C ILE A 157 -19.16 -28.13 -1.44
N ALA A 158 -18.37 -29.16 -1.11
CA ALA A 158 -18.85 -30.52 -1.12
C ALA A 158 -19.92 -30.77 -0.04
N ALA A 159 -19.81 -30.15 1.14
CA ALA A 159 -20.78 -30.27 2.22
C ALA A 159 -22.17 -29.73 1.85
N GLN A 160 -22.25 -28.73 0.96
CA GLN A 160 -23.53 -28.21 0.45
C GLN A 160 -24.36 -29.27 -0.30
N HIS A 161 -23.71 -30.30 -0.84
CA HIS A 161 -24.36 -31.38 -1.58
C HIS A 161 -24.50 -32.67 -0.77
N ARG A 162 -24.22 -32.63 0.54
CA ARG A 162 -24.20 -33.81 1.41
C ARG A 162 -25.21 -33.64 2.54
N SER A 163 -26.11 -34.61 2.69
CA SER A 163 -27.06 -34.65 3.81
C SER A 163 -26.42 -35.03 5.14
N ASP A 164 -25.26 -35.70 5.10
CA ASP A 164 -24.56 -36.19 6.30
C ASP A 164 -23.65 -35.15 6.96
N LYS A 165 -23.41 -34.00 6.31
CA LYS A 165 -22.59 -32.91 6.86
C LYS A 165 -23.44 -31.69 7.16
N LYS A 166 -23.13 -31.03 8.29
CA LYS A 166 -23.69 -29.71 8.57
C LYS A 166 -23.11 -28.71 7.59
N GLN A 167 -24.00 -27.95 6.94
CA GLN A 167 -23.60 -26.84 6.09
C GLN A 167 -23.19 -25.67 6.96
N SER A 168 -22.10 -24.99 6.60
CA SER A 168 -21.80 -23.67 7.14
C SER A 168 -22.88 -22.70 6.69
N VAL A 169 -23.22 -21.73 7.55
CA VAL A 169 -24.33 -20.78 7.30
C VAL A 169 -24.04 -19.90 6.10
N ASP A 170 -22.77 -19.53 5.91
CA ASP A 170 -22.26 -18.63 4.88
C ASP A 170 -21.34 -19.32 3.86
N GLY A 171 -20.95 -20.58 4.10
CA GLY A 171 -20.01 -21.30 3.24
C GLY A 171 -18.53 -21.10 3.57
N PHE A 172 -18.15 -20.39 4.65
CA PHE A 172 -16.77 -19.98 4.96
C PHE A 172 -16.30 -20.31 6.39
N ALA A 173 -16.77 -21.41 6.96
CA ALA A 173 -16.33 -21.91 8.26
C ALA A 173 -14.86 -22.39 8.25
N ILE A 174 -14.32 -22.81 7.10
CA ILE A 174 -12.90 -23.14 6.96
C ILE A 174 -12.15 -21.94 6.38
N ASP A 175 -11.33 -21.29 7.20
CA ASP A 175 -10.55 -20.14 6.76
C ASP A 175 -9.33 -20.56 5.92
N THR A 176 -9.47 -20.51 4.60
CA THR A 176 -8.40 -20.86 3.64
C THR A 176 -7.26 -19.86 3.61
N TRP A 177 -7.44 -18.64 4.15
CA TRP A 177 -6.34 -17.69 4.32
C TRP A 177 -5.28 -18.24 5.27
N THR A 178 -5.67 -19.03 6.28
CA THR A 178 -4.71 -19.68 7.18
C THR A 178 -3.77 -20.65 6.44
N TRP A 179 -4.23 -21.27 5.36
CA TRP A 179 -3.40 -22.16 4.52
C TRP A 179 -2.33 -21.35 3.81
N TRP A 180 -2.74 -20.24 3.18
CA TRP A 180 -1.83 -19.29 2.55
C TRP A 180 -0.84 -18.73 3.57
N ASN A 181 -1.33 -18.17 4.68
CA ASN A 181 -0.50 -17.55 5.71
C ASN A 181 0.54 -18.53 6.27
N LYS A 182 0.15 -19.77 6.60
CA LYS A 182 1.09 -20.79 7.09
C LYS A 182 2.14 -21.16 6.04
N PHE A 183 1.74 -21.38 4.79
CA PHE A 183 2.69 -21.65 3.70
C PHE A 183 3.68 -20.50 3.55
N HIS A 184 3.15 -19.29 3.50
CA HIS A 184 3.86 -18.03 3.30
C HIS A 184 4.85 -17.73 4.43
N SER A 185 4.47 -17.94 5.69
CA SER A 185 5.36 -17.80 6.84
C SER A 185 6.50 -18.82 6.81
N VAL A 186 6.22 -20.08 6.50
CA VAL A 186 7.25 -21.13 6.42
C VAL A 186 8.18 -20.92 5.23
N ALA A 187 7.65 -20.50 4.08
CA ALA A 187 8.43 -20.21 2.88
C ALA A 187 9.23 -18.91 2.97
N ASN A 188 9.13 -18.18 4.10
CA ASN A 188 9.82 -16.92 4.39
C ASN A 188 9.76 -15.95 3.20
N ILE A 189 8.54 -15.49 2.94
CA ILE A 189 8.12 -14.59 1.86
C ILE A 189 9.26 -14.05 1.00
N GLN A 190 9.26 -14.47 -0.26
CA GLN A 190 10.20 -14.04 -1.27
C GLN A 190 9.44 -13.34 -2.38
N LYS A 191 10.06 -12.35 -3.04
CA LYS A 191 9.45 -11.59 -4.15
C LYS A 191 8.88 -12.46 -5.28
N LYS A 192 9.43 -13.68 -5.45
CA LYS A 192 9.04 -14.66 -6.48
C LYS A 192 7.81 -15.50 -6.14
N ILE A 193 7.37 -15.51 -4.88
CA ILE A 193 6.21 -16.29 -4.43
C ILE A 193 5.01 -15.33 -4.38
N GLY A 194 3.90 -15.72 -5.00
CA GLY A 194 2.67 -14.93 -4.98
C GLY A 194 1.42 -15.78 -4.97
N LEU A 195 0.32 -15.15 -4.59
CA LEU A 195 -0.98 -15.79 -4.46
C LEU A 195 -1.70 -15.83 -5.81
N ALA A 196 -2.22 -17.00 -6.17
CA ALA A 196 -3.22 -17.17 -7.23
C ALA A 196 -4.57 -17.45 -6.57
N LEU A 197 -5.34 -16.39 -6.29
CA LEU A 197 -6.60 -16.52 -5.55
C LEU A 197 -7.69 -17.08 -6.47
N GLU A 198 -8.25 -18.24 -6.12
CA GLU A 198 -9.39 -18.81 -6.83
C GLU A 198 -10.70 -18.29 -6.26
N ILE A 199 -11.44 -17.58 -7.10
CA ILE A 199 -12.66 -16.88 -6.72
C ILE A 199 -13.83 -17.86 -6.61
N SER A 200 -14.51 -17.85 -5.47
CA SER A 200 -15.68 -18.67 -5.18
C SER A 200 -16.94 -18.15 -5.88
N ALA A 201 -17.94 -19.02 -6.05
CA ALA A 201 -19.21 -18.65 -6.69
C ALA A 201 -20.02 -17.67 -5.82
N ASP A 202 -20.00 -17.89 -4.51
CA ASP A 202 -20.48 -16.95 -3.49
C ASP A 202 -19.28 -16.24 -2.89
N LEU A 203 -19.37 -14.92 -2.67
CA LEU A 203 -18.26 -14.15 -2.11
C LEU A 203 -18.43 -14.00 -0.59
N PRO A 204 -17.33 -14.02 0.18
CA PRO A 204 -17.38 -13.78 1.62
C PRO A 204 -17.63 -12.29 1.92
N GLU A 205 -17.72 -11.96 3.20
CA GLU A 205 -17.84 -10.57 3.66
C GLU A 205 -16.66 -9.70 3.19
N GLN A 206 -16.90 -8.39 3.14
CA GLN A 206 -15.93 -7.41 2.63
C GLN A 206 -14.61 -7.44 3.42
N SER A 207 -14.66 -7.65 4.74
CA SER A 207 -13.45 -7.80 5.57
C SER A 207 -12.55 -8.93 5.06
N VAL A 208 -13.11 -10.12 4.78
CA VAL A 208 -12.35 -11.26 4.25
C VAL A 208 -11.78 -10.95 2.87
N ILE A 209 -12.55 -10.28 2.01
CA ILE A 209 -12.07 -9.81 0.70
C ILE A 209 -10.87 -8.87 0.87
N ASP A 210 -10.97 -7.88 1.74
CA ASP A 210 -9.91 -6.90 1.98
C ASP A 210 -8.65 -7.59 2.53
N ARG A 211 -8.80 -8.67 3.31
CA ARG A 211 -7.66 -9.47 3.81
C ARG A 211 -6.87 -10.08 2.66
N TRP A 212 -7.58 -10.62 1.67
CA TRP A 212 -6.96 -11.14 0.45
C TRP A 212 -6.37 -10.05 -0.43
N LEU A 213 -6.99 -8.87 -0.50
CA LEU A 213 -6.45 -7.74 -1.26
C LEU A 213 -5.17 -7.15 -0.65
N GLY A 214 -4.94 -7.35 0.64
CA GLY A 214 -3.67 -7.03 1.32
C GLY A 214 -2.54 -8.06 1.12
N GLU A 215 -2.82 -9.18 0.45
CA GLU A 215 -1.82 -10.22 0.12
C GLU A 215 -1.15 -9.95 -1.25
N PRO A 216 0.03 -10.55 -1.56
CA PRO A 216 0.68 -10.38 -2.84
C PRO A 216 -0.02 -11.20 -3.94
N VAL A 217 -1.24 -10.79 -4.31
CA VAL A 217 -2.03 -11.42 -5.37
C VAL A 217 -1.40 -11.18 -6.73
N ARG A 218 -0.88 -12.24 -7.34
CA ARG A 218 -0.32 -12.21 -8.70
C ARG A 218 -1.36 -12.60 -9.74
N SER A 219 -2.26 -13.50 -9.38
CA SER A 219 -3.29 -13.98 -10.27
C SER A 219 -4.63 -14.19 -9.56
N ALA A 220 -5.72 -13.99 -10.30
CA ALA A 220 -7.07 -14.32 -9.88
C ALA A 220 -7.64 -15.37 -10.84
N ILE A 221 -7.99 -16.54 -10.30
CA ILE A 221 -8.55 -17.64 -11.05
C ILE A 221 -10.07 -17.53 -11.00
N LEU A 222 -10.70 -17.46 -12.18
CA LEU A 222 -12.13 -17.28 -12.37
C LEU A 222 -12.72 -18.57 -12.97
N PRO A 223 -13.28 -19.46 -12.15
CA PRO A 223 -13.95 -20.65 -12.65
C PRO A 223 -15.13 -20.27 -13.56
N THR A 224 -15.33 -20.98 -14.68
CA THR A 224 -16.47 -20.73 -15.59
C THR A 224 -17.82 -20.89 -14.90
N SER A 225 -17.88 -21.58 -13.75
CA SER A 225 -19.08 -21.76 -12.93
C SER A 225 -19.56 -20.49 -12.22
N ILE A 226 -18.71 -19.49 -11.99
CA ILE A 226 -19.11 -18.24 -11.30
C ILE A 226 -19.84 -17.26 -12.23
N TRP A 227 -19.83 -17.54 -13.53
CA TRP A 227 -20.37 -16.67 -14.56
C TRP A 227 -21.86 -16.92 -14.75
N LEU A 228 -22.64 -15.85 -14.64
CA LEU A 228 -24.08 -15.84 -14.88
C LEU A 228 -24.36 -15.65 -16.36
N THR A 229 -25.55 -16.05 -16.81
CA THR A 229 -26.00 -15.84 -18.19
C THR A 229 -26.98 -14.67 -18.25
N ASN A 230 -26.69 -13.65 -19.07
CA ASN A 230 -27.63 -12.54 -19.27
C ASN A 230 -28.79 -12.93 -20.21
N LYS A 231 -29.78 -12.04 -20.38
CA LYS A 231 -30.95 -12.27 -21.25
C LYS A 231 -30.59 -12.60 -22.72
N LYS A 232 -29.39 -12.22 -23.17
CA LYS A 232 -28.89 -12.45 -24.53
C LYS A 232 -28.02 -13.71 -24.65
N GLY A 233 -27.84 -14.48 -23.57
CA GLY A 233 -27.03 -15.69 -23.56
C GLY A 233 -25.53 -15.49 -23.34
N PHE A 234 -25.09 -14.25 -23.02
CA PHE A 234 -23.67 -13.95 -22.78
C PHE A 234 -23.27 -14.12 -21.31
N PRO A 235 -22.01 -14.54 -21.03
CA PRO A 235 -21.49 -14.62 -19.68
C PRO A 235 -21.33 -13.23 -19.07
N VAL A 236 -21.81 -13.04 -17.85
CA VAL A 236 -21.69 -11.81 -17.06
C VAL A 236 -21.41 -12.17 -15.60
N LEU A 237 -20.87 -11.22 -14.83
CA LEU A 237 -20.62 -11.40 -13.41
C LEU A 237 -21.60 -10.57 -12.57
N SER A 238 -21.87 -11.03 -11.36
CA SER A 238 -22.66 -10.25 -10.39
C SER A 238 -21.93 -8.96 -10.01
N ARG A 239 -22.66 -7.99 -9.45
CA ARG A 239 -22.08 -6.70 -9.06
C ARG A 239 -20.94 -6.85 -8.04
N ALA A 240 -21.08 -7.77 -7.09
CA ALA A 240 -20.06 -8.05 -6.08
C ALA A 240 -18.76 -8.59 -6.71
N HIS A 241 -18.88 -9.53 -7.66
CA HIS A 241 -17.72 -10.04 -8.41
C HIS A 241 -17.07 -8.96 -9.28
N GLN A 242 -17.85 -8.08 -9.89
CA GLN A 242 -17.31 -6.96 -10.65
C GLN A 242 -16.47 -6.03 -9.74
N LEU A 243 -16.91 -5.74 -8.52
CA LEU A 243 -16.15 -4.93 -7.56
C LEU A 243 -14.83 -5.59 -7.17
N LEU A 244 -14.87 -6.89 -6.86
CA LEU A 244 -13.67 -7.67 -6.52
C LEU A 244 -12.65 -7.70 -7.68
N ILE A 245 -13.10 -7.99 -8.90
CA ILE A 245 -12.23 -8.00 -10.09
C ILE A 245 -11.60 -6.64 -10.34
N LYS A 246 -12.35 -5.55 -10.14
CA LYS A 246 -11.82 -4.19 -10.25
C LYS A 246 -10.78 -3.88 -9.17
N GLY A 247 -10.94 -4.42 -7.96
CA GLY A 247 -9.92 -4.33 -6.91
C GLY A 247 -8.65 -5.09 -7.29
N LEU A 248 -8.79 -6.34 -7.73
CA LEU A 248 -7.67 -7.18 -8.17
C LEU A 248 -6.93 -6.60 -9.39
N PHE A 249 -7.65 -5.99 -10.33
CA PHE A 249 -7.05 -5.30 -11.47
C PHE A 249 -6.22 -4.10 -11.04
N ARG A 250 -6.68 -3.33 -10.04
CA ARG A 250 -5.91 -2.22 -9.45
C ARG A 250 -4.63 -2.71 -8.76
N LEU A 251 -4.61 -3.95 -8.26
CA LEU A 251 -3.40 -4.62 -7.74
C LEU A 251 -2.53 -5.24 -8.85
N HIS A 252 -2.84 -5.01 -10.12
CA HIS A 252 -2.18 -5.58 -11.29
C HIS A 252 -2.19 -7.12 -11.35
N ALA A 253 -3.21 -7.77 -10.77
CA ALA A 253 -3.37 -9.21 -10.87
C ALA A 253 -3.70 -9.65 -12.31
N GLN A 254 -3.14 -10.78 -12.73
CA GLN A 254 -3.50 -11.44 -14.00
C GLN A 254 -4.70 -12.36 -13.82
N PHE A 255 -5.64 -12.38 -14.76
CA PHE A 255 -6.84 -13.20 -14.64
C PHE A 255 -6.69 -14.53 -15.37
N VAL A 256 -7.08 -15.64 -14.76
CA VAL A 256 -7.05 -16.97 -15.40
C VAL A 256 -8.46 -17.55 -15.44
N ILE A 257 -8.99 -17.79 -16.64
CA ILE A 257 -10.27 -18.50 -16.79
C ILE A 257 -10.01 -20.01 -16.63
N SER A 258 -10.75 -20.67 -15.73
CA SER A 258 -10.59 -22.09 -15.44
C SER A 258 -11.92 -22.85 -15.55
N GLY A 259 -11.85 -24.13 -15.90
CA GLY A 259 -13.01 -25.02 -15.93
C GLY A 259 -13.60 -25.24 -17.33
N PRO A 260 -14.63 -26.10 -17.44
CA PRO A 260 -15.21 -26.48 -18.72
C PRO A 260 -15.94 -25.31 -19.38
N LEU A 261 -16.05 -25.36 -20.71
CA LEU A 261 -16.80 -24.39 -21.48
C LEU A 261 -18.30 -24.48 -21.16
N ARG A 262 -18.85 -23.44 -20.50
CA ARG A 262 -20.28 -23.36 -20.13
C ARG A 262 -21.12 -22.42 -21.02
N HIS A 263 -20.46 -21.66 -21.89
CA HIS A 263 -21.07 -20.72 -22.84
C HIS A 263 -20.53 -21.02 -24.25
N GLN A 264 -21.02 -20.35 -25.29
CA GLN A 264 -20.69 -20.72 -26.69
C GLN A 264 -19.19 -20.76 -27.01
N HIS A 265 -18.41 -19.79 -26.50
CA HIS A 265 -16.98 -19.69 -26.75
C HIS A 265 -16.21 -19.10 -25.56
N PHE A 266 -14.97 -19.55 -25.33
CA PHE A 266 -14.11 -18.98 -24.28
C PHE A 266 -13.83 -17.49 -24.46
N LYS A 267 -13.76 -17.02 -25.71
CA LYS A 267 -13.59 -15.61 -26.07
C LYS A 267 -14.57 -14.67 -25.35
N LEU A 268 -15.79 -15.12 -25.06
CA LEU A 268 -16.82 -14.29 -24.44
C LEU A 268 -16.47 -13.88 -23.00
N TYR A 269 -15.75 -14.73 -22.25
CA TYR A 269 -15.30 -14.39 -20.89
C TYR A 269 -14.25 -13.29 -20.91
N GLN A 270 -13.26 -13.41 -21.80
CA GLN A 270 -12.19 -12.43 -21.98
C GLN A 270 -12.76 -11.06 -22.40
N GLN A 271 -13.69 -11.06 -23.37
CA GLN A 271 -14.35 -9.83 -23.81
C GLN A 271 -15.13 -9.13 -22.70
N TYR A 272 -15.79 -9.91 -21.82
CA TYR A 272 -16.51 -9.33 -20.69
C TYR A 272 -15.56 -8.72 -19.65
N LEU A 273 -14.41 -9.36 -19.36
CA LEU A 273 -13.39 -8.79 -18.48
C LEU A 273 -12.88 -7.44 -18.99
N GLU A 274 -12.58 -7.34 -20.29
CA GLU A 274 -12.20 -6.07 -20.89
C GLU A 274 -13.30 -5.01 -20.76
N HIS A 275 -14.56 -5.40 -20.99
CA HIS A 275 -15.70 -4.49 -20.88
C HIS A 275 -15.83 -3.88 -19.48
N ILE A 276 -15.77 -4.71 -18.42
CA ILE A 276 -15.96 -4.21 -17.05
C ILE A 276 -14.80 -3.35 -16.54
N ILE A 277 -13.58 -3.59 -17.03
CA ILE A 277 -12.39 -2.82 -16.67
C ILE A 277 -12.34 -1.50 -17.44
N ARG A 278 -12.67 -1.50 -18.74
CA ARG A 278 -12.77 -0.25 -19.54
C ARG A 278 -13.87 0.69 -19.03
N ALA A 279 -14.95 0.15 -18.46
CA ALA A 279 -16.03 0.95 -17.90
C ALA A 279 -15.64 1.74 -16.63
N GLN A 280 -14.40 1.66 -16.13
CA GLN A 280 -13.94 2.26 -14.87
C GLN A 280 -13.09 3.53 -15.04
N LEU A 281 -13.33 4.36 -16.06
CA LEU A 281 -12.53 5.56 -16.35
C LEU A 281 -12.92 6.82 -15.56
N GLU A 282 -13.46 6.69 -14.34
CA GLU A 282 -13.49 7.84 -13.42
C GLU A 282 -12.17 7.83 -12.64
N VAL A 283 -11.23 8.67 -13.10
CA VAL A 283 -9.91 8.79 -12.49
C VAL A 283 -10.01 9.83 -11.38
N ASP A 284 -9.99 9.36 -10.14
CA ASP A 284 -9.79 10.21 -8.97
C ASP A 284 -8.41 10.91 -9.06
N PRO A 285 -8.29 12.23 -8.81
CA PRO A 285 -7.04 12.98 -8.99
C PRO A 285 -5.87 12.40 -8.19
N LEU A 286 -6.12 11.94 -6.96
CA LEU A 286 -5.11 11.28 -6.14
C LEU A 286 -4.64 9.97 -6.80
N THR A 287 -5.56 9.17 -7.33
CA THR A 287 -5.22 7.94 -8.06
C THR A 287 -4.40 8.19 -9.33
N ASP A 288 -4.65 9.27 -10.08
CA ASP A 288 -3.82 9.60 -11.26
C ASP A 288 -2.43 10.07 -10.85
N PHE A 289 -2.35 10.92 -9.82
CA PHE A 289 -1.10 11.43 -9.28
C PHE A 289 -0.23 10.32 -8.67
N ALA A 290 -0.86 9.38 -7.96
CA ALA A 290 -0.19 8.26 -7.30
C ALA A 290 0.27 7.15 -8.26
N ARG A 291 -0.04 7.24 -9.56
CA ARG A 291 0.36 6.23 -10.53
C ARG A 291 1.88 6.12 -10.60
N GLY A 292 2.41 4.94 -10.34
CA GLY A 292 3.84 4.65 -10.25
C GLY A 292 4.41 4.76 -8.82
N TYR A 293 3.63 5.29 -7.87
CA TYR A 293 4.01 5.39 -6.45
C TYR A 293 3.35 4.32 -5.58
N GLU A 294 2.56 3.41 -6.16
CA GLU A 294 1.86 2.34 -5.43
C GLU A 294 2.84 1.43 -4.69
N ASP A 295 2.77 1.45 -3.35
CA ASP A 295 3.68 0.76 -2.44
C ASP A 295 5.17 1.09 -2.65
N TYR A 296 5.48 2.26 -3.23
CA TYR A 296 6.84 2.74 -3.40
C TYR A 296 7.32 3.48 -2.14
N LEU A 297 8.35 2.93 -1.49
CA LEU A 297 8.91 3.45 -0.25
C LEU A 297 9.78 4.68 -0.51
N GLN A 298 9.47 5.78 0.17
CA GLN A 298 10.22 7.03 0.10
C GLN A 298 10.68 7.44 1.50
N CYS A 299 11.86 8.03 1.60
CA CYS A 299 12.27 8.69 2.84
C CYS A 299 11.40 9.94 3.06
N PRO A 300 10.86 10.16 4.28
CA PRO A 300 10.19 11.42 4.59
C PRO A 300 11.14 12.59 4.37
N LEU A 301 10.63 13.68 3.80
CA LEU A 301 11.38 14.90 3.59
C LEU A 301 11.78 15.52 4.94
N GLN A 302 12.89 16.28 4.95
CA GLN A 302 13.33 17.04 6.12
C GLN A 302 13.63 18.50 5.72
N PRO A 303 12.60 19.33 5.41
CA PRO A 303 12.81 20.67 4.86
C PRO A 303 13.54 21.65 5.78
N LEU A 304 13.57 21.39 7.10
CA LEU A 304 14.36 22.18 8.04
C LEU A 304 15.86 21.90 7.87
N MET A 305 16.24 20.62 7.87
CA MET A 305 17.63 20.17 7.75
C MET A 305 18.17 20.38 6.33
N ASP A 306 17.38 20.06 5.31
CA ASP A 306 17.79 20.11 3.90
C ASP A 306 17.14 21.28 3.16
N ASN A 307 17.80 21.76 2.10
CA ASN A 307 17.20 22.74 1.19
C ASN A 307 16.52 22.00 0.04
N LEU A 308 15.20 22.08 -0.04
CA LEU A 308 14.42 21.43 -1.08
C LEU A 308 14.77 21.96 -2.48
N GLU A 309 14.70 21.05 -3.45
CA GLU A 309 14.88 21.35 -4.87
C GLU A 309 13.64 22.04 -5.47
N SER A 310 13.83 22.78 -6.57
CA SER A 310 12.75 23.50 -7.24
C SER A 310 11.61 22.57 -7.69
N GLN A 311 11.93 21.37 -8.16
CA GLN A 311 10.92 20.40 -8.60
C GLN A 311 10.05 19.90 -7.44
N THR A 312 10.61 19.76 -6.23
CA THR A 312 9.86 19.38 -5.03
C THR A 312 8.78 20.41 -4.71
N TYR A 313 9.14 21.71 -4.73
CA TYR A 313 8.14 22.78 -4.58
C TYR A 313 7.09 22.76 -5.69
N GLU A 314 7.48 22.52 -6.94
CA GLU A 314 6.53 22.43 -8.05
C GLU A 314 5.52 21.30 -7.87
N VAL A 315 5.94 20.16 -7.31
CA VAL A 315 5.02 19.07 -6.96
C VAL A 315 4.04 19.51 -5.87
N PHE A 316 4.51 20.18 -4.82
CA PHE A 316 3.63 20.72 -3.77
C PHE A 316 2.61 21.73 -4.30
N GLU A 317 3.01 22.53 -5.29
CA GLU A 317 2.18 23.59 -5.88
C GLU A 317 1.09 23.06 -6.81
N LYS A 318 1.18 21.79 -7.24
CA LYS A 318 0.17 21.17 -8.11
C LYS A 318 -1.13 20.86 -7.38
N ASP A 319 -1.14 20.78 -6.04
CA ASP A 319 -2.33 20.48 -5.25
C ASP A 319 -3.21 21.73 -5.06
N PRO A 320 -4.36 21.83 -5.75
CA PRO A 320 -5.21 23.01 -5.64
C PRO A 320 -5.99 23.06 -4.32
N VAL A 321 -6.28 21.90 -3.72
CA VAL A 321 -7.13 21.78 -2.54
C VAL A 321 -6.42 22.38 -1.34
N LYS A 322 -5.15 22.00 -1.13
CA LYS A 322 -4.32 22.52 -0.03
C LYS A 322 -4.36 24.04 0.04
N TYR A 323 -4.01 24.72 -1.06
CA TYR A 323 -3.92 26.19 -1.06
C TYR A 323 -5.28 26.88 -1.03
N SER A 324 -6.34 26.25 -1.53
CA SER A 324 -7.70 26.76 -1.43
C SER A 324 -8.18 26.79 0.02
N GLU A 325 -7.92 25.72 0.79
CA GLU A 325 -8.28 25.66 2.22
C GLU A 325 -7.46 26.66 3.04
N TYR A 326 -6.17 26.83 2.75
CA TYR A 326 -5.34 27.88 3.36
C TYR A 326 -5.85 29.29 3.05
N GLU A 327 -6.24 29.58 1.81
CA GLU A 327 -6.83 30.86 1.43
C GLU A 327 -8.11 31.14 2.22
N GLN A 328 -9.00 30.15 2.32
CA GLN A 328 -10.24 30.26 3.08
C GLN A 328 -9.98 30.47 4.58
N ALA A 329 -8.98 29.79 5.14
CA ALA A 329 -8.58 29.95 6.54
C ALA A 329 -8.05 31.36 6.82
N MET A 330 -7.17 31.86 5.95
CA MET A 330 -6.66 33.23 6.03
C MET A 330 -7.78 34.26 5.85
N TYR A 331 -8.70 34.06 4.90
CA TYR A 331 -9.84 34.95 4.69
C TYR A 331 -10.67 35.11 5.97
N MET A 332 -11.02 33.98 6.61
CA MET A 332 -11.78 34.00 7.85
C MET A 332 -11.03 34.69 8.99
N ALA A 333 -9.74 34.37 9.17
CA ALA A 333 -8.92 34.98 10.22
C ALA A 333 -8.73 36.49 10.01
N ILE A 334 -8.56 36.95 8.78
CA ILE A 334 -8.47 38.37 8.42
C ILE A 334 -9.78 39.10 8.76
N CYS A 335 -10.93 38.53 8.40
CA CYS A 335 -12.24 39.09 8.73
C CYS A 335 -12.50 39.17 10.24
N ASP A 336 -12.01 38.19 11.01
CA ASP A 336 -12.15 38.21 12.48
C ASP A 336 -11.21 39.25 13.12
N LYS A 337 -10.04 39.53 12.51
CA LYS A 337 -9.08 40.52 13.01
C LYS A 337 -9.43 41.97 12.64
N ILE A 338 -10.10 42.16 11.50
CA ILE A 338 -10.52 43.49 11.02
C ILE A 338 -12.03 43.48 10.79
N SER A 339 -12.76 44.11 11.72
CA SER A 339 -14.21 44.32 11.60
C SER A 339 -14.55 45.18 10.36
N GLU A 340 -15.80 45.17 9.91
CA GLU A 340 -16.22 45.97 8.74
C GLU A 340 -16.04 47.48 8.96
N GLU A 341 -16.15 47.94 10.21
CA GLU A 341 -15.96 49.35 10.59
C GLU A 341 -14.49 49.78 10.52
N GLU A 342 -13.54 48.85 10.72
CA GLU A 342 -12.10 49.11 10.74
C GLU A 342 -11.42 48.88 9.38
N LYS A 343 -12.17 48.41 8.38
CA LYS A 343 -11.69 47.98 7.06
C LYS A 343 -10.71 48.94 6.37
N ASP A 344 -11.01 50.23 6.42
CA ASP A 344 -10.25 51.26 5.71
C ASP A 344 -9.09 51.83 6.54
N THR A 345 -9.15 51.68 7.86
CA THR A 345 -8.25 52.33 8.83
C THR A 345 -7.25 51.38 9.46
N LYS A 346 -7.58 50.09 9.58
CA LYS A 346 -6.76 49.07 10.22
C LYS A 346 -6.04 48.23 9.16
N GLU A 347 -4.74 48.15 9.32
CA GLU A 347 -3.88 47.21 8.60
C GLU A 347 -3.31 46.23 9.62
N ILE A 348 -3.33 44.93 9.28
CA ILE A 348 -2.75 43.89 10.13
C ILE A 348 -1.51 43.27 9.50
N ILE A 349 -0.67 42.68 10.36
CA ILE A 349 0.58 42.04 9.96
C ILE A 349 0.36 40.54 9.82
N LEU A 350 0.56 40.02 8.61
CA LEU A 350 0.48 38.60 8.30
C LEU A 350 1.87 38.07 7.95
N MET A 351 2.36 37.11 8.71
CA MET A 351 3.68 36.52 8.47
C MET A 351 3.53 35.09 7.96
N VAL A 352 4.05 34.81 6.77
CA VAL A 352 4.19 33.46 6.23
C VAL A 352 5.58 32.95 6.57
N VAL A 353 5.67 31.95 7.45
CA VAL A 353 6.95 31.33 7.87
C VAL A 353 7.14 29.97 7.19
N GLY A 354 8.26 29.82 6.48
CA GLY A 354 8.45 28.74 5.51
C GLY A 354 7.71 29.04 4.20
N ALA A 355 7.99 30.20 3.60
CA ALA A 355 7.25 30.69 2.44
C ALA A 355 7.48 29.89 1.14
N GLY A 356 8.55 29.09 1.05
CA GLY A 356 8.92 28.33 -0.14
C GLY A 356 9.04 29.24 -1.36
N ARG A 357 8.39 28.88 -2.47
CA ARG A 357 8.32 29.74 -3.68
C ARG A 357 7.12 30.71 -3.67
N GLY A 358 6.47 30.91 -2.52
CA GLY A 358 5.42 31.90 -2.32
C GLY A 358 3.97 31.52 -2.66
N PRO A 359 3.54 30.24 -2.76
CA PRO A 359 2.13 29.95 -2.99
C PRO A 359 1.23 30.48 -1.85
N LEU A 360 1.63 30.34 -0.58
CA LEU A 360 0.85 30.87 0.55
C LEU A 360 0.86 32.40 0.62
N VAL A 361 1.94 33.06 0.20
CA VAL A 361 2.00 34.52 0.06
C VAL A 361 0.93 34.99 -0.92
N ARG A 362 0.86 34.36 -2.11
CA ARG A 362 -0.18 34.66 -3.11
C ARG A 362 -1.58 34.43 -2.57
N ARG A 363 -1.80 33.34 -1.82
CA ARG A 363 -3.09 33.05 -1.18
C ARG A 363 -3.45 34.04 -0.07
N ALA A 364 -2.48 34.54 0.69
CA ALA A 364 -2.71 35.58 1.70
C ALA A 364 -3.19 36.89 1.05
N LEU A 365 -2.54 37.31 -0.03
CA LEU A 365 -2.93 38.49 -0.81
C LEU A 365 -4.33 38.32 -1.45
N ALA A 366 -4.62 37.13 -2.00
CA ALA A 366 -5.93 36.81 -2.54
C ALA A 366 -7.03 36.83 -1.46
N ALA A 367 -6.78 36.22 -0.30
CA ALA A 367 -7.68 36.23 0.85
C ALA A 367 -7.97 37.65 1.34
N ALA A 368 -6.94 38.49 1.48
CA ALA A 368 -7.10 39.89 1.89
C ALA A 368 -7.90 40.70 0.86
N LYS A 369 -7.64 40.51 -0.43
CA LYS A 369 -8.40 41.14 -1.52
C LYS A 369 -9.86 40.71 -1.49
N GLY A 370 -10.12 39.42 -1.30
CA GLY A 370 -11.48 38.88 -1.15
C GLY A 370 -12.20 39.43 0.08
N ALA A 371 -11.50 39.55 1.21
CA ALA A 371 -12.00 40.15 2.45
C ALA A 371 -12.12 41.68 2.37
N GLN A 372 -11.55 42.28 1.31
CA GLN A 372 -11.39 43.71 1.13
C GLN A 372 -10.73 44.37 2.37
N ARG A 373 -9.72 43.71 2.95
CA ARG A 373 -8.97 44.19 4.13
C ARG A 373 -7.52 44.48 3.78
N LYS A 374 -6.90 45.41 4.50
CA LYS A 374 -5.50 45.76 4.32
C LYS A 374 -4.62 44.86 5.17
N ILE A 375 -3.62 44.25 4.53
CA ILE A 375 -2.58 43.45 5.19
C ILE A 375 -1.20 43.87 4.68
N LYS A 376 -0.22 43.82 5.58
CA LYS A 376 1.21 43.83 5.26
C LYS A 376 1.77 42.43 5.47
N VAL A 377 2.50 41.90 4.49
CA VAL A 377 2.96 40.51 4.50
C VAL A 377 4.46 40.41 4.70
N TYR A 378 4.91 39.51 5.58
CA TYR A 378 6.29 39.06 5.64
C TYR A 378 6.40 37.63 5.12
N ALA A 379 7.30 37.38 4.17
CA ALA A 379 7.58 36.06 3.64
C ALA A 379 8.95 35.59 4.16
N VAL A 380 8.95 34.80 5.24
CA VAL A 380 10.15 34.30 5.91
C VAL A 380 10.53 32.93 5.35
N GLU A 381 11.73 32.80 4.83
CA GLU A 381 12.25 31.56 4.23
C GLU A 381 13.74 31.39 4.53
N LYS A 382 14.15 30.18 4.93
CA LYS A 382 15.55 29.85 5.25
C LYS A 382 16.33 29.32 4.06
N ASN A 383 15.66 28.70 3.09
CA ASN A 383 16.28 28.15 1.88
C ASN A 383 16.66 29.30 0.93
N PRO A 384 17.96 29.63 0.77
CA PRO A 384 18.39 30.78 -0.02
C PRO A 384 18.00 30.64 -1.51
N ASN A 385 17.81 29.43 -2.02
CA ASN A 385 17.40 29.21 -3.41
C ASN A 385 15.93 29.61 -3.64
N ALA A 386 15.05 29.31 -2.69
CA ALA A 386 13.65 29.70 -2.75
C ALA A 386 13.47 31.22 -2.55
N VAL A 387 14.33 31.83 -1.71
CA VAL A 387 14.40 33.29 -1.53
C VAL A 387 14.62 34.03 -2.85
N VAL A 388 15.45 33.51 -3.77
CA VAL A 388 15.62 34.12 -5.10
C VAL A 388 14.28 34.24 -5.83
N THR A 389 13.44 33.19 -5.77
CA THR A 389 12.11 33.20 -6.38
C THR A 389 11.14 34.14 -5.67
N LEU A 390 11.26 34.30 -4.36
CA LEU A 390 10.45 35.24 -3.58
C LEU A 390 10.83 36.70 -3.87
N GLN A 391 12.13 37.01 -3.93
CA GLN A 391 12.62 38.36 -4.24
C GLN A 391 12.23 38.79 -5.66
N ALA A 392 12.34 37.90 -6.65
CA ALA A 392 11.86 38.18 -7.99
C ALA A 392 10.36 38.50 -8.02
N GLN A 393 9.52 37.72 -7.32
CA GLN A 393 8.09 38.00 -7.20
C GLN A 393 7.80 39.29 -6.41
N GLN A 394 8.63 39.63 -5.43
CA GLN A 394 8.53 40.89 -4.70
C GLN A 394 8.75 42.08 -5.64
N ASP A 395 9.81 42.04 -6.44
CA ASP A 395 10.18 43.12 -7.36
C ASP A 395 9.21 43.24 -8.55
N GLU A 396 8.71 42.12 -9.07
CA GLU A 396 7.87 42.08 -10.27
C GLU A 396 6.37 42.26 -9.98
N ASP A 397 5.85 41.67 -8.90
CA ASP A 397 4.40 41.54 -8.66
C ASP A 397 3.92 42.14 -7.33
N TRP A 398 4.61 41.88 -6.22
CA TRP A 398 4.06 42.18 -4.89
C TRP A 398 4.40 43.59 -4.36
N GLY A 399 5.52 44.17 -4.81
CA GLY A 399 6.01 45.47 -4.37
C GLY A 399 6.15 45.58 -2.85
N ASP A 400 5.90 46.78 -2.32
CA ASP A 400 6.07 47.10 -0.89
C ASP A 400 5.08 46.39 0.04
N GLN A 401 4.05 45.72 -0.49
CA GLN A 401 3.08 44.99 0.32
C GLN A 401 3.67 43.72 0.95
N VAL A 402 4.68 43.11 0.31
CA VAL A 402 5.37 41.92 0.80
C VAL A 402 6.82 42.28 1.11
N THR A 403 7.31 41.90 2.30
CA THR A 403 8.73 41.94 2.66
C THR A 403 9.30 40.53 2.72
N VAL A 404 10.25 40.20 1.84
CA VAL A 404 10.93 38.91 1.85
C VAL A 404 12.05 38.91 2.89
N VAL A 405 12.08 37.88 3.75
CA VAL A 405 13.06 37.72 4.83
C VAL A 405 13.80 36.40 4.64
N SER A 406 15.09 36.47 4.33
CA SER A 406 15.97 35.31 4.20
C SER A 406 16.53 34.92 5.57
N CYS A 407 15.77 34.17 6.37
CA CYS A 407 16.18 33.81 7.73
C CYS A 407 15.46 32.54 8.20
N ASP A 408 16.07 31.82 9.13
CA ASP A 408 15.36 30.84 9.94
C ASP A 408 14.38 31.56 10.88
N MET A 409 13.11 31.14 10.87
CA MET A 409 12.07 31.77 11.70
C MET A 409 12.38 31.75 13.19
N ARG A 410 13.20 30.81 13.67
CA ARG A 410 13.59 30.67 15.08
C ARG A 410 14.61 31.73 15.48
N GLU A 411 15.42 32.18 14.52
CA GLU A 411 16.49 33.16 14.72
C GLU A 411 16.06 34.59 14.39
N TRP A 412 15.06 34.77 13.53
CA TRP A 412 14.64 36.09 13.07
C TRP A 412 14.14 37.00 14.21
N ASP A 413 14.68 38.22 14.27
CA ASP A 413 14.20 39.31 15.12
C ASP A 413 13.26 40.21 14.31
N ALA A 414 11.97 39.92 14.41
CA ALA A 414 10.95 40.63 13.63
C ALA A 414 10.85 42.11 14.06
N PRO A 415 10.74 43.05 13.10
CA PRO A 415 10.63 44.48 13.41
C PRO A 415 9.28 44.87 14.02
N GLU A 416 8.27 44.01 13.87
CA GLU A 416 6.92 44.19 14.39
C GLU A 416 6.27 42.81 14.64
N GLN A 417 5.26 42.74 15.51
CA GLN A 417 4.59 41.48 15.82
C GLN A 417 3.46 41.16 14.84
N ALA A 418 3.28 39.88 14.52
CA ALA A 418 2.22 39.37 13.64
C ALA A 418 0.85 39.36 14.33
N ASP A 419 -0.20 39.72 13.60
CA ASP A 419 -1.59 39.43 13.95
C ASP A 419 -1.98 38.00 13.55
N ILE A 420 -1.44 37.53 12.42
CA ILE A 420 -1.66 36.20 11.87
C ILE A 420 -0.31 35.61 11.43
N LEU A 421 0.01 34.42 11.95
CA LEU A 421 1.19 33.64 11.57
C LEU A 421 0.75 32.41 10.78
N VAL A 422 1.19 32.29 9.53
CA VAL A 422 0.80 31.21 8.61
C VAL A 422 2.00 30.34 8.27
N SER A 423 1.82 29.03 8.31
CA SER A 423 2.87 28.06 7.94
C SER A 423 2.27 26.81 7.30
N GLU A 424 3.08 26.11 6.51
CA GLU A 424 2.81 24.76 6.03
C GLU A 424 4.12 23.99 6.16
N LEU A 425 4.30 23.40 7.34
CA LEU A 425 5.51 22.69 7.78
C LEU A 425 5.14 21.25 8.21
N LEU A 426 4.06 20.72 7.64
CA LEU A 426 3.47 19.46 8.05
C LEU A 426 4.00 18.33 7.18
N GLY A 427 4.50 17.28 7.82
CA GLY A 427 4.76 16.02 7.13
C GLY A 427 3.54 15.10 7.17
N SER A 428 3.69 13.91 6.57
CA SER A 428 2.65 12.86 6.54
C SER A 428 2.20 12.35 7.91
N PHE A 429 2.93 12.68 8.98
CA PHE A 429 2.59 12.38 10.37
C PHE A 429 2.33 13.64 11.19
N GLY A 430 2.03 14.76 10.54
CA GLY A 430 1.78 16.06 11.17
C GLY A 430 3.07 16.72 11.64
N ASP A 431 3.69 16.20 12.69
CA ASP A 431 4.85 16.82 13.36
C ASP A 431 6.23 16.35 12.86
N ASN A 432 6.29 15.40 11.91
CA ASN A 432 7.54 14.77 11.46
C ASN A 432 8.42 15.66 10.55
N GLU A 433 8.03 16.90 10.31
CA GLU A 433 8.84 17.95 9.67
C GLU A 433 9.14 19.11 10.64
N LEU A 434 9.00 18.87 11.94
CA LEU A 434 9.39 19.77 13.03
C LEU A 434 8.61 21.09 13.09
N SER A 435 7.37 21.09 12.58
CA SER A 435 6.44 22.20 12.77
C SER A 435 6.35 22.68 14.23
N PRO A 436 6.30 21.80 15.27
CA PRO A 436 6.25 22.28 16.66
C PRO A 436 7.44 23.16 17.02
N GLU A 437 8.66 22.68 16.80
CA GLU A 437 9.89 23.39 17.17
C GLU A 437 10.09 24.68 16.36
N CYS A 438 9.72 24.66 15.08
CA CYS A 438 9.72 25.84 14.21
C CYS A 438 8.76 26.92 14.72
N LEU A 439 7.51 26.55 15.01
CA LEU A 439 6.47 27.50 15.43
C LEU A 439 6.65 27.98 16.87
N ASP A 440 7.18 27.16 17.77
CA ASP A 440 7.55 27.60 19.12
C ASP A 440 8.63 28.70 19.07
N GLY A 441 9.60 28.59 18.14
CA GLY A 441 10.62 29.61 17.92
C GLY A 441 10.08 30.87 17.24
N ALA A 442 9.13 30.73 16.31
CA ALA A 442 8.46 31.85 15.65
C ALA A 442 7.46 32.59 16.55
N GLN A 443 6.93 31.92 17.59
CA GLN A 443 5.89 32.48 18.45
C GLN A 443 6.31 33.79 19.16
N LYS A 444 7.62 34.02 19.36
CA LYS A 444 8.16 35.23 19.99
C LYS A 444 7.73 36.53 19.29
N PHE A 445 7.40 36.48 18.00
CA PHE A 445 6.92 37.63 17.22
C PHE A 445 5.43 37.53 16.86
N LEU A 446 4.65 36.66 17.50
CA LEU A 446 3.19 36.67 17.41
C LEU A 446 2.61 37.55 18.53
N LYS A 447 1.61 38.37 18.23
CA LYS A 447 0.89 39.16 19.25
C LYS A 447 0.21 38.26 20.29
N GLU A 448 -0.06 38.83 21.46
CA GLU A 448 -0.78 38.12 22.54
C GLU A 448 -2.19 37.66 22.15
N ASP A 449 -2.86 38.32 21.21
CA ASP A 449 -4.15 37.88 20.66
C ASP A 449 -3.99 37.25 19.26
N GLY A 450 -2.76 37.02 18.80
CA GLY A 450 -2.43 36.57 17.45
C GLY A 450 -2.94 35.17 17.13
N ILE A 451 -3.21 34.94 15.85
CA ILE A 451 -3.74 33.67 15.31
C ILE A 451 -2.61 32.91 14.63
N SER A 452 -2.47 31.61 14.90
CA SER A 452 -1.62 30.72 14.10
C SER A 452 -2.48 29.87 13.15
N ILE A 453 -2.01 29.70 11.91
CA ILE A 453 -2.59 28.83 10.89
C ILE A 453 -1.45 27.90 10.41
N PRO A 454 -1.51 26.58 10.66
CA PRO A 454 -2.58 25.85 11.32
C PRO A 454 -2.67 26.13 12.82
N SER A 455 -3.89 26.15 13.35
CA SER A 455 -4.15 26.28 14.79
C SER A 455 -3.80 25.01 15.59
N SER A 456 -3.97 23.83 14.98
CA SER A 456 -3.55 22.57 15.58
C SER A 456 -3.46 21.46 14.55
N TYR A 457 -2.76 20.40 14.90
CA TYR A 457 -2.75 19.16 14.12
C TYR A 457 -2.55 17.96 15.01
N THR A 458 -3.09 16.83 14.57
CA THR A 458 -3.07 15.55 15.29
C THR A 458 -2.62 14.44 14.36
N SER A 459 -1.62 13.65 14.79
CA SER A 459 -1.23 12.42 14.12
C SER A 459 -2.15 11.26 14.47
N PHE A 460 -2.29 10.30 13.57
CA PHE A 460 -3.12 9.10 13.75
C PHE A 460 -2.36 7.85 13.35
N LEU A 461 -2.67 6.73 14.00
CA LEU A 461 -2.01 5.45 13.77
C LEU A 461 -3.03 4.32 13.58
N SER A 462 -2.79 3.39 12.66
CA SER A 462 -3.59 2.18 12.45
C SER A 462 -2.71 0.95 12.19
N PRO A 463 -2.98 -0.22 12.79
CA PRO A 463 -2.26 -1.47 12.51
C PRO A 463 -2.54 -1.98 11.10
N LEU A 464 -1.50 -2.41 10.40
CA LEU A 464 -1.54 -2.64 8.97
C LEU A 464 -0.96 -4.01 8.60
N GLN A 465 -1.71 -4.78 7.82
CA GLN A 465 -1.24 -5.97 7.13
C GLN A 465 -0.78 -5.59 5.72
N SER A 466 0.50 -5.79 5.43
CA SER A 466 1.04 -5.76 4.07
C SER A 466 2.35 -6.56 4.01
N PRO A 467 2.29 -7.87 3.72
CA PRO A 467 3.48 -8.67 3.45
C PRO A 467 4.27 -8.15 2.24
N LYS A 468 3.62 -7.51 1.25
CA LYS A 468 4.31 -6.85 0.14
C LYS A 468 5.27 -5.77 0.65
N LEU A 469 4.76 -4.79 1.41
CA LEU A 469 5.56 -3.69 1.96
C LEU A 469 6.64 -4.21 2.92
N TYR A 470 6.31 -5.17 3.78
CA TYR A 470 7.29 -5.80 4.67
C TYR A 470 8.51 -6.36 3.91
N ASN A 471 8.29 -7.01 2.77
CA ASN A 471 9.38 -7.51 1.94
C ASN A 471 10.13 -6.41 1.18
N GLU A 472 9.46 -5.35 0.73
CA GLU A 472 10.16 -4.21 0.14
C GLU A 472 11.13 -3.60 1.16
N ILE A 473 10.68 -3.37 2.40
CA ILE A 473 11.51 -2.84 3.49
C ILE A 473 12.69 -3.76 3.81
N ARG A 474 12.45 -5.08 3.90
CA ARG A 474 13.53 -6.07 4.10
C ARG A 474 14.64 -5.96 3.04
N ASN A 475 14.29 -5.55 1.82
CA ASN A 475 15.25 -5.38 0.73
C ASN A 475 15.93 -4.00 0.71
N CYS A 476 15.51 -3.05 1.55
CA CYS A 476 16.16 -1.75 1.74
C CYS A 476 17.39 -1.82 2.67
N ARG A 477 17.90 -3.02 2.99
CA ARG A 477 19.09 -3.16 3.84
C ARG A 477 20.33 -2.61 3.14
N GLU A 478 20.84 -1.50 3.67
CA GLU A 478 22.13 -0.92 3.27
C GLU A 478 23.29 -1.55 4.06
N LYS A 479 24.47 -1.66 3.44
CA LYS A 479 25.65 -2.29 4.07
C LYS A 479 26.30 -1.41 5.13
N ASP A 480 26.24 -0.10 4.96
CA ASP A 480 26.98 0.88 5.80
C ASP A 480 26.16 1.41 6.97
N LYS A 481 24.88 1.01 7.09
CA LYS A 481 23.98 1.39 8.18
C LYS A 481 23.81 0.26 9.18
N HIS A 482 23.23 0.57 10.35
CA HIS A 482 22.82 -0.44 11.33
C HIS A 482 21.96 -1.52 10.65
N PHE A 483 22.18 -2.80 10.97
CA PHE A 483 21.55 -3.91 10.26
C PHE A 483 20.02 -3.96 10.40
N LEU A 484 19.43 -3.21 11.34
CA LEU A 484 17.99 -3.04 11.53
C LEU A 484 17.46 -1.69 11.04
N ALA A 485 18.30 -0.81 10.48
CA ALA A 485 17.92 0.58 10.18
C ALA A 485 16.67 0.68 9.29
N HIS A 486 16.53 -0.22 8.31
CA HIS A 486 15.37 -0.28 7.42
C HIS A 486 14.05 -0.58 8.13
N PHE A 487 14.06 -1.35 9.23
CA PHE A 487 12.86 -1.56 10.05
C PHE A 487 12.69 -0.53 11.18
N GLU A 488 13.65 0.36 11.35
CA GLU A 488 13.66 1.41 12.38
C GLU A 488 13.54 2.81 11.79
N THR A 489 13.14 2.89 10.52
CA THR A 489 12.95 4.12 9.75
C THR A 489 11.51 4.18 9.27
N PRO A 490 10.81 5.32 9.44
CA PRO A 490 9.51 5.52 8.82
C PRO A 490 9.64 5.83 7.33
N TYR A 491 8.64 5.44 6.53
CA TYR A 491 8.62 5.67 5.08
C TYR A 491 7.36 6.39 4.64
N VAL A 492 7.46 7.40 3.79
CA VAL A 492 6.31 7.93 3.06
C VAL A 492 5.97 6.96 1.93
N VAL A 493 4.72 6.51 1.86
CA VAL A 493 4.30 5.50 0.88
C VAL A 493 2.81 5.63 0.57
N TYR A 494 2.46 5.58 -0.71
CA TYR A 494 1.07 5.41 -1.12
C TYR A 494 0.66 3.95 -0.87
N LEU A 495 0.04 3.72 0.29
CA LEU A 495 -0.39 2.41 0.77
C LEU A 495 -1.49 1.83 -0.14
N HIS A 496 -1.15 0.86 -0.97
CA HIS A 496 -2.04 0.32 -2.00
C HIS A 496 -2.39 -1.15 -1.75
N ASN A 497 -1.40 -2.05 -1.72
CA ASN A 497 -1.62 -3.46 -1.36
C ASN A 497 -1.50 -3.63 0.15
N LYS A 498 -2.61 -3.36 0.85
CA LYS A 498 -2.69 -3.39 2.30
C LYS A 498 -4.08 -3.71 2.80
N LYS A 499 -4.15 -4.05 4.08
CA LYS A 499 -5.35 -4.00 4.90
C LYS A 499 -5.10 -3.29 6.22
N GLU A 500 -6.01 -2.40 6.60
CA GLU A 500 -6.07 -1.85 7.95
C GLU A 500 -6.87 -2.79 8.85
N LEU A 501 -6.29 -3.13 10.00
CA LEU A 501 -6.85 -4.13 10.91
C LEU A 501 -7.74 -3.51 11.99
N ALA A 502 -7.63 -2.20 12.20
CA ALA A 502 -8.47 -1.44 13.11
C ALA A 502 -8.57 0.01 12.65
N PRO A 503 -9.66 0.73 13.00
CA PRO A 503 -9.78 2.16 12.74
C PRO A 503 -8.60 2.94 13.31
N SER A 504 -8.18 4.00 12.60
CA SER A 504 -7.07 4.83 13.06
C SER A 504 -7.42 5.59 14.35
N GLN A 505 -6.49 5.60 15.30
CA GLN A 505 -6.62 6.30 16.59
C GLN A 505 -5.68 7.49 16.65
N SER A 506 -6.11 8.57 17.33
CA SER A 506 -5.27 9.76 17.50
C SER A 506 -4.04 9.43 18.35
N LEU A 507 -2.90 10.03 18.01
CA LEU A 507 -1.63 9.83 18.68
C LEU A 507 -1.17 11.12 19.37
N PHE A 508 -0.46 12.01 18.66
CA PHE A 508 0.09 13.24 19.21
C PHE A 508 -0.62 14.46 18.63
N THR A 509 -0.93 15.44 19.49
CA THR A 509 -1.55 16.71 19.11
C THR A 509 -0.65 17.87 19.52
N PHE A 510 -0.55 18.87 18.63
CA PHE A 510 0.12 20.14 18.87
C PHE A 510 -0.81 21.29 18.54
N THR A 511 -0.74 22.37 19.32
CA THR A 511 -1.62 23.54 19.22
C THR A 511 -0.76 24.79 19.20
N HIS A 512 -1.11 25.71 18.30
CA HIS A 512 -0.37 26.95 18.04
C HIS A 512 -1.31 28.15 18.17
N PRO A 513 -0.93 29.21 18.92
CA PRO A 513 0.28 29.32 19.72
C PRO A 513 0.28 28.41 20.96
N ASN A 514 1.45 27.89 21.31
CA ASN A 514 1.72 27.12 22.50
C ASN A 514 2.02 28.04 23.70
N ARG A 515 1.02 28.25 24.55
CA ARG A 515 1.12 29.14 25.73
C ARG A 515 1.58 28.44 27.00
N ALA A 516 2.15 27.24 26.90
CA ALA A 516 2.70 26.55 28.06
C ALA A 516 3.87 27.35 28.66
N ARG A 517 3.97 27.38 30.00
CA ARG A 517 5.08 28.05 30.69
C ARG A 517 6.44 27.41 30.36
N VAL A 518 6.45 26.10 30.19
CA VAL A 518 7.61 25.32 29.74
C VAL A 518 7.14 24.53 28.54
N ILE A 519 7.73 24.81 27.39
CA ILE A 519 7.44 24.13 26.15
C ILE A 519 8.26 22.83 26.12
N ASP A 520 7.56 21.70 26.18
CA ASP A 520 8.11 20.38 25.98
C ASP A 520 7.32 19.73 24.84
N ASN A 521 8.01 19.40 23.74
CA ASN A 521 7.43 18.74 22.58
C ASN A 521 7.66 17.22 22.58
N THR A 522 8.26 16.66 23.63
CA THR A 522 8.32 15.21 23.79
C THR A 522 6.94 14.65 24.12
N ARG A 523 6.65 13.45 23.64
CA ARG A 523 5.34 12.82 23.82
C ARG A 523 5.50 11.33 24.08
N TYR A 524 4.55 10.77 24.81
CA TYR A 524 4.36 9.34 24.96
C TYR A 524 2.86 9.04 24.90
N LYS A 525 2.47 7.98 24.19
CA LYS A 525 1.12 7.45 24.24
C LYS A 525 1.13 5.93 24.06
N CYS A 526 0.21 5.28 24.76
CA CYS A 526 -0.14 3.88 24.57
C CYS A 526 -1.49 3.81 23.86
N LEU A 527 -1.56 3.11 22.74
CA LEU A 527 -2.80 2.86 21.98
C LEU A 527 -3.17 1.39 22.09
N GLN A 528 -4.47 1.11 22.11
CA GLN A 528 -5.02 -0.25 22.16
C GLN A 528 -5.98 -0.44 21.00
N PHE A 529 -5.64 -1.36 20.08
CA PHE A 529 -6.47 -1.68 18.92
C PHE A 529 -7.15 -3.02 19.10
N GLN A 530 -8.48 -3.05 18.98
CA GLN A 530 -9.24 -4.29 19.04
C GLN A 530 -9.16 -5.00 17.69
N ILE A 531 -8.65 -6.24 17.70
CA ILE A 531 -8.53 -7.08 16.51
C ILE A 531 -9.85 -7.82 16.28
N THR A 532 -10.42 -7.66 15.09
CA THR A 532 -11.72 -8.24 14.72
C THR A 532 -11.62 -9.51 13.90
N GLU A 533 -10.41 -9.93 13.51
CA GLU A 533 -10.16 -11.13 12.73
C GLU A 533 -8.71 -11.62 12.85
N ASP A 534 -8.49 -12.90 12.54
CA ASP A 534 -7.13 -13.45 12.48
C ASP A 534 -6.33 -12.84 11.33
N ASN A 535 -5.14 -12.30 11.65
CA ASN A 535 -4.29 -11.61 10.69
C ASN A 535 -2.80 -11.57 11.13
N VAL A 536 -1.95 -10.90 10.36
CA VAL A 536 -0.55 -10.61 10.69
C VAL A 536 -0.27 -9.11 10.49
N VAL A 537 0.16 -8.44 11.57
CA VAL A 537 0.53 -7.03 11.55
C VAL A 537 1.98 -6.90 11.08
N HIS A 538 2.23 -6.05 10.10
CA HIS A 538 3.56 -5.82 9.51
C HIS A 538 4.13 -4.44 9.85
N GLY A 539 3.29 -3.54 10.34
CA GLY A 539 3.61 -2.14 10.59
C GLY A 539 2.36 -1.35 10.94
N PHE A 540 2.52 -0.04 10.98
CA PHE A 540 1.45 0.91 11.23
C PHE A 540 1.37 1.96 10.13
N GLY A 541 0.17 2.15 9.59
CA GLY A 541 -0.14 3.32 8.77
C GLY A 541 -0.29 4.55 9.66
N GLY A 542 0.43 5.61 9.33
CA GLY A 542 0.40 6.90 9.99
C GLY A 542 -0.21 7.97 9.09
N TYR A 543 -1.05 8.80 9.70
CA TYR A 543 -1.81 9.86 9.04
C TYR A 543 -1.78 11.13 9.89
N PHE A 544 -2.36 12.23 9.38
CA PHE A 544 -2.64 13.40 10.18
C PHE A 544 -3.96 14.09 9.79
N GLU A 545 -4.47 14.90 10.71
CA GLU A 545 -5.51 15.89 10.49
C GLU A 545 -5.04 17.23 11.08
N ALA A 546 -5.18 18.32 10.33
CA ALA A 546 -4.79 19.66 10.72
C ALA A 546 -5.99 20.60 10.67
N THR A 547 -6.27 21.26 11.79
CA THR A 547 -7.24 22.36 11.85
C THR A 547 -6.51 23.65 11.49
N LEU A 548 -6.77 24.14 10.26
CA LEU A 548 -6.17 25.38 9.78
C LEU A 548 -6.70 26.55 10.61
N TYR A 549 -8.01 26.77 10.55
CA TYR A 549 -8.68 27.80 11.33
C TYR A 549 -10.17 27.45 11.51
N LYS A 550 -10.66 27.44 12.77
CA LYS A 550 -12.05 27.08 13.12
C LYS A 550 -12.45 25.72 12.53
N HIS A 551 -13.33 25.71 11.52
CA HIS A 551 -13.87 24.48 10.92
C HIS A 551 -13.12 24.02 9.65
N ILE A 552 -12.10 24.77 9.23
CA ILE A 552 -11.34 24.48 8.02
C ILE A 552 -10.25 23.49 8.37
N VAL A 553 -10.26 22.33 7.72
CA VAL A 553 -9.41 21.19 8.05
C VAL A 553 -8.76 20.60 6.80
N LEU A 554 -7.51 20.15 6.96
CA LEU A 554 -6.83 19.27 6.01
C LEU A 554 -6.67 17.89 6.67
N SER A 555 -6.93 16.82 5.92
CA SER A 555 -6.78 15.47 6.44
C SER A 555 -6.31 14.50 5.37
N ILE A 556 -5.38 13.63 5.75
CA ILE A 556 -5.03 12.42 4.97
C ILE A 556 -5.50 11.13 5.64
N LYS A 557 -6.22 11.24 6.76
CA LYS A 557 -6.86 10.10 7.40
C LYS A 557 -7.92 9.51 6.45
N PRO A 558 -7.92 8.19 6.17
CA PRO A 558 -8.79 7.61 5.14
C PRO A 558 -10.28 7.97 5.29
N GLU A 559 -10.80 8.03 6.51
CA GLU A 559 -12.21 8.31 6.77
C GLU A 559 -12.60 9.79 6.64
N THR A 560 -11.65 10.72 6.80
CA THR A 560 -11.87 12.17 6.74
C THR A 560 -11.06 12.86 5.65
N HIS A 561 -10.50 12.10 4.70
CA HIS A 561 -9.55 12.58 3.70
C HIS A 561 -10.11 13.78 2.91
N SER A 562 -9.32 14.86 2.82
CA SER A 562 -9.67 16.05 2.04
C SER A 562 -9.79 15.67 0.56
N ARG A 563 -11.00 15.71 0.01
CA ARG A 563 -11.29 15.20 -1.34
C ARG A 563 -10.47 15.93 -2.40
N GLY A 564 -9.72 15.17 -3.19
CA GLY A 564 -8.90 15.69 -4.28
C GLY A 564 -7.53 16.23 -3.86
N MET A 565 -7.19 16.18 -2.57
CA MET A 565 -5.86 16.52 -2.07
C MET A 565 -4.89 15.36 -2.35
N PHE A 566 -3.65 15.66 -2.73
CA PHE A 566 -2.63 14.65 -3.04
C PHE A 566 -1.21 15.07 -2.61
N SER A 567 -1.09 16.16 -1.84
CA SER A 567 0.18 16.66 -1.32
C SER A 567 0.93 15.67 -0.42
N TRP A 568 0.23 14.80 0.30
CA TRP A 568 0.84 13.85 1.23
C TRP A 568 0.32 12.44 0.99
N PHE A 569 1.25 11.50 0.84
CA PHE A 569 0.95 10.10 1.07
C PHE A 569 1.06 9.76 2.56
N PRO A 570 0.44 8.67 3.04
CA PRO A 570 0.63 8.18 4.40
C PRO A 570 2.09 7.89 4.73
N ILE A 571 2.40 7.84 6.02
CA ILE A 571 3.67 7.33 6.53
C ILE A 571 3.50 5.89 7.02
N LEU A 572 4.55 5.07 6.94
CA LEU A 572 4.56 3.69 7.41
C LEU A 572 5.64 3.55 8.48
N PHE A 573 5.24 3.06 9.66
CA PHE A 573 6.15 2.65 10.73
C PHE A 573 6.23 1.12 10.77
N PRO A 574 7.30 0.50 10.25
CA PRO A 574 7.35 -0.95 10.12
C PRO A 574 7.64 -1.66 11.44
N LEU A 575 7.30 -2.95 11.50
CA LEU A 575 7.75 -3.85 12.55
C LEU A 575 8.87 -4.73 12.02
N ARG A 576 9.92 -4.93 12.83
CA ARG A 576 11.02 -5.87 12.51
C ARG A 576 10.56 -7.31 12.33
N GLU A 577 9.58 -7.71 13.13
CA GLU A 577 9.00 -9.06 13.12
C GLU A 577 7.51 -8.91 12.87
N PRO A 578 6.93 -9.61 11.88
CA PRO A 578 5.48 -9.66 11.71
C PRO A 578 4.82 -10.25 12.95
N VAL A 579 3.75 -9.63 13.43
CA VAL A 579 3.06 -10.03 14.65
C VAL A 579 1.74 -10.72 14.30
N PRO A 580 1.62 -12.05 14.49
CA PRO A 580 0.35 -12.74 14.35
C PRO A 580 -0.64 -12.25 15.40
N VAL A 581 -1.86 -11.97 14.98
CA VAL A 581 -2.96 -11.54 15.85
C VAL A 581 -4.19 -12.41 15.60
N ARG A 582 -4.98 -12.63 16.64
CA ARG A 582 -6.24 -13.39 16.58
C ARG A 582 -7.43 -12.48 16.81
N MET A 583 -8.58 -12.90 16.29
CA MET A 583 -9.85 -12.28 16.60
C MET A 583 -10.04 -12.18 18.12
N GLY A 584 -10.34 -10.98 18.61
CA GLY A 584 -10.54 -10.69 20.02
C GLY A 584 -9.28 -10.24 20.76
N ASP A 585 -8.09 -10.33 20.15
CA ASP A 585 -6.87 -9.78 20.73
C ASP A 585 -6.97 -8.25 20.86
N ILE A 586 -6.29 -7.70 21.88
CA ILE A 586 -6.05 -6.27 22.02
C ILE A 586 -4.59 -6.02 21.73
N MET A 587 -4.31 -5.35 20.62
CA MET A 587 -2.96 -4.96 20.25
C MET A 587 -2.56 -3.67 20.96
N GLU A 588 -1.57 -3.76 21.84
CA GLU A 588 -1.08 -2.63 22.63
C GLU A 588 0.21 -2.08 22.01
N VAL A 589 0.17 -0.81 21.62
CA VAL A 589 1.23 -0.12 20.87
C VAL A 589 1.69 1.07 21.67
N HIS A 590 2.99 1.15 21.92
CA HIS A 590 3.60 2.29 22.59
C HIS A 590 4.36 3.13 21.57
N PHE A 591 4.17 4.44 21.63
CA PHE A 591 4.81 5.40 20.74
C PHE A 591 5.39 6.56 21.55
N TRP A 592 6.60 6.96 21.20
CA TRP A 592 7.29 8.10 21.79
C TRP A 592 7.73 9.07 20.70
N ARG A 593 7.62 10.36 21.01
CA ARG A 593 8.33 11.43 20.31
C ARG A 593 9.41 11.93 21.25
N CYS A 594 10.66 11.71 20.86
CA CYS A 594 11.84 12.00 21.66
C CYS A 594 12.61 13.17 21.05
N ALA A 595 13.31 13.93 21.88
CA ALA A 595 14.06 15.09 21.42
C ALA A 595 15.37 15.28 22.21
N THR A 596 16.35 15.85 21.51
CA THR A 596 17.54 16.50 22.09
C THR A 596 17.62 17.93 21.58
N LYS A 597 18.67 18.67 21.96
CA LYS A 597 18.94 20.00 21.41
C LYS A 597 19.25 20.02 19.90
N LYS A 598 19.54 18.86 19.29
CA LYS A 598 19.99 18.76 17.90
C LYS A 598 19.04 17.98 17.00
N ASN A 599 18.27 17.05 17.57
CA ASN A 599 17.51 16.08 16.80
C ASN A 599 16.20 15.74 17.52
N VAL A 600 15.18 15.42 16.72
CA VAL A 600 13.93 14.78 17.13
C VAL A 600 13.83 13.40 16.48
N TRP A 601 13.21 12.43 17.13
CA TRP A 601 12.96 11.10 16.55
C TRP A 601 11.72 10.44 17.17
N TYR A 602 11.27 9.35 16.55
CA TYR A 602 10.23 8.49 17.10
C TYR A 602 10.80 7.16 17.56
N GLU A 603 10.23 6.62 18.63
CA GLU A 603 10.43 5.24 19.06
C GLU A 603 9.07 4.54 19.15
N TRP A 604 9.02 3.25 18.84
CA TRP A 604 7.78 2.48 18.93
C TRP A 604 8.00 1.01 19.29
N CYS A 605 7.03 0.41 19.98
CA CYS A 605 6.98 -1.03 20.23
C CYS A 605 5.55 -1.55 20.39
N VAL A 606 5.42 -2.88 20.42
CA VAL A 606 4.19 -3.60 20.69
C VAL A 606 4.42 -4.48 21.92
N THR A 607 3.50 -4.44 22.87
CA THR A 607 3.57 -5.19 24.15
C THR A 607 2.51 -6.29 24.25
N SER A 608 1.46 -6.22 23.43
CA SER A 608 0.38 -7.22 23.32
C SER A 608 -0.10 -7.32 21.87
N PRO A 609 -0.48 -8.52 21.37
CA PRO A 609 -0.49 -9.83 22.06
C PRO A 609 0.90 -10.48 22.13
N GLN A 610 1.87 -9.99 21.35
CA GLN A 610 3.26 -10.43 21.38
C GLN A 610 4.17 -9.24 21.64
N ILE A 611 5.13 -9.42 22.55
CA ILE A 611 6.11 -8.39 22.89
C ILE A 611 7.17 -8.34 21.78
N ILE A 612 7.39 -7.15 21.22
CA ILE A 612 8.50 -6.85 20.32
C ILE A 612 9.36 -5.73 20.90
N SER A 613 10.66 -5.76 20.61
CA SER A 613 11.60 -4.76 21.12
C SER A 613 11.29 -3.33 20.61
N ILE A 614 11.76 -2.32 21.35
CA ILE A 614 11.73 -0.92 20.92
C ILE A 614 12.46 -0.73 19.59
N HIS A 615 11.81 -0.03 18.66
CA HIS A 615 12.34 0.40 17.39
C HIS A 615 12.95 1.80 17.52
N ASN A 616 14.08 2.00 16.84
CA ASN A 616 14.82 3.26 16.77
C ASN A 616 15.28 3.84 18.13
N PRO A 617 15.79 3.01 19.07
CA PRO A 617 16.18 3.52 20.38
C PRO A 617 17.28 4.60 20.24
N ASN A 618 17.08 5.73 20.93
CA ASN A 618 17.95 6.91 20.86
C ASN A 618 18.17 7.47 19.44
N GLY A 619 17.23 7.24 18.51
CA GLY A 619 17.34 7.72 17.13
C GLY A 619 18.47 7.05 16.34
N ARG A 620 18.91 5.84 16.74
CA ARG A 620 20.10 5.20 16.12
C ARG A 620 19.99 4.94 14.62
N ALA A 621 18.77 4.84 14.10
CA ALA A 621 18.50 4.54 12.69
C ALA A 621 17.92 5.74 11.95
N TYR A 622 17.07 6.52 12.62
CA TYR A 622 16.41 7.67 12.03
C TYR A 622 16.28 8.81 13.05
N THR A 623 16.70 10.00 12.63
CA THR A 623 16.50 11.28 13.32
C THR A 623 16.08 12.35 12.32
N ILE A 624 15.41 13.38 12.84
CA ILE A 624 15.03 14.58 12.11
C ILE A 624 15.85 15.73 12.70
N GLY A 625 16.69 16.37 11.89
CA GLY A 625 17.62 17.41 12.33
C GLY A 625 16.93 18.74 12.62
N LEU A 626 17.25 19.35 13.78
CA LEU A 626 16.80 20.69 14.18
C LEU A 626 17.67 21.79 13.55
#